data_AF-E7C1T2-F1
#
_entry.id   AF-E7C1T2-F1
#
_cell.length_a   1.000
_cell.length_b   1.000
_cell.length_c   1.000
_cell.angle_alpha   90.00
_cell.angle_beta   90.00
_cell.angle_gamma   90.00
#
_symmetry.space_group_name_H-M   'P 1'
#
loop_
_entity.id
_entity.type
_entity.pdbx_description
1 polymer ?
#
loop_
_entity_poly.entity_id
_entity_poly.type
_entity_poly.pdbx_seq_one_letter_code
_entity_poly.pdbx_strand_id
1 'polypeptide(L)'
;MGALIDLNSIKSAPVDDTFFPFFSVQNCIVDHGKSIAKEFPDLEKGGSYPSNLPGLSDKTKQLISEIESDAMKEVLSEKFQVDLSNTEVITTLRGYSRMKDGKIHTDSKSKVLTFLLYLNEEWNNEKGLLRMLKNDFDLEDFIREIPASFGSLVVFKVTENCWHGFHPVEGKRLSMQMNYVKKESAASHKIRHGLSSFLKKLFS
;
A
#
# COMPACT_ATOMS: atom_id res chain seq x y z
N MET A 1 15.72 12.59 -14.08
CA MET A 1 15.71 11.32 -13.33
C MET A 1 14.79 10.35 -14.07
N GLY A 2 15.17 9.08 -14.20
CA GLY A 2 14.31 8.07 -14.83
C GLY A 2 13.17 7.67 -13.91
N ALA A 3 12.15 6.99 -14.44
CA ALA A 3 11.05 6.44 -13.66
C ALA A 3 11.56 5.41 -12.64
N LEU A 4 11.00 5.40 -11.43
CA LEU A 4 11.34 4.47 -10.36
C LEU A 4 10.48 3.21 -10.39
N ILE A 5 9.23 3.33 -10.85
CA ILE A 5 8.30 2.21 -11.01
C ILE A 5 8.33 1.68 -12.44
N ASP A 6 8.41 0.36 -12.56
CA ASP A 6 8.13 -0.33 -13.81
C ASP A 6 6.61 -0.46 -14.00
N LEU A 7 6.03 0.56 -14.65
CA LEU A 7 4.59 0.59 -14.93
C LEU A 7 4.15 -0.57 -15.86
N ASN A 8 5.03 -1.07 -16.72
CA ASN A 8 4.71 -2.18 -17.62
C ASN A 8 4.55 -3.50 -16.85
N SER A 9 5.36 -3.73 -15.81
CA SER A 9 5.19 -4.88 -14.91
C SER A 9 3.81 -4.87 -14.24
N ILE A 10 3.31 -3.70 -13.85
CA ILE A 10 1.98 -3.52 -13.24
C ILE A 10 0.87 -3.70 -14.27
N LYS A 11 1.03 -3.10 -15.45
CA LYS A 11 0.07 -3.21 -16.55
C LYS A 11 -0.13 -4.66 -16.98
N SER A 12 0.95 -5.43 -17.11
CA SER A 12 0.94 -6.81 -17.58
C SER A 12 0.55 -7.85 -16.53
N ALA A 13 0.59 -7.52 -15.23
CA ALA A 13 0.26 -8.47 -14.17
C ALA A 13 -1.19 -8.99 -14.28
N PRO A 14 -1.45 -10.30 -14.32
CA PRO A 14 -2.81 -10.81 -14.41
C PRO A 14 -3.59 -10.51 -13.12
N VAL A 15 -4.86 -10.15 -13.26
CA VAL A 15 -5.79 -10.04 -12.13
C VAL A 15 -6.34 -11.43 -11.83
N ASP A 16 -6.25 -11.85 -10.58
CA ASP A 16 -6.96 -13.00 -10.04
C ASP A 16 -8.30 -12.51 -9.48
N ASP A 17 -9.39 -13.06 -9.96
CA ASP A 17 -10.76 -12.73 -9.54
C ASP A 17 -11.51 -13.95 -8.96
N THR A 18 -10.81 -15.06 -8.68
CA THR A 18 -11.39 -16.32 -8.21
C THR A 18 -12.19 -16.15 -6.92
N PHE A 19 -11.71 -15.32 -5.99
CA PHE A 19 -12.37 -14.99 -4.72
C PHE A 19 -12.78 -13.52 -4.66
N PHE A 20 -11.87 -12.63 -5.03
CA PHE A 20 -12.10 -11.20 -5.23
C PHE A 20 -10.96 -10.65 -6.09
N PRO A 21 -11.15 -9.51 -6.79
CA PRO A 21 -10.14 -9.02 -7.73
C PRO A 21 -8.90 -8.48 -7.02
N PHE A 22 -7.73 -9.08 -7.28
CA PHE A 22 -6.42 -8.54 -6.91
C PHE A 22 -5.34 -8.95 -7.91
N PHE A 23 -4.20 -8.27 -7.89
CA PHE A 23 -2.97 -8.75 -8.53
C PHE A 23 -1.78 -8.45 -7.63
N SER A 24 -0.67 -9.14 -7.89
CA SER A 24 0.61 -8.87 -7.23
C SER A 24 1.76 -8.84 -8.23
N VAL A 25 2.73 -7.99 -7.99
CA VAL A 25 3.98 -7.90 -8.77
C VAL A 25 5.15 -8.01 -7.80
N GLN A 26 6.14 -8.82 -8.17
CA GLN A 26 7.43 -8.80 -7.48
C GLN A 26 8.37 -7.89 -8.26
N ASN A 27 9.20 -7.13 -7.55
CA ASN A 27 10.22 -6.26 -8.15
C ASN A 27 9.67 -5.19 -9.11
N CYS A 28 8.57 -4.52 -8.75
CA CYS A 28 8.00 -3.44 -9.57
C CYS A 28 8.78 -2.11 -9.53
N ILE A 29 9.92 -2.08 -8.82
CA ILE A 29 10.82 -0.93 -8.73
C ILE A 29 12.07 -1.25 -9.54
N VAL A 30 12.46 -0.34 -10.44
CA VAL A 30 13.65 -0.51 -11.29
C VAL A 30 14.94 -0.41 -10.46
N ASP A 31 16.05 -0.97 -10.96
CA ASP A 31 17.29 -1.14 -10.19
C ASP A 31 17.84 0.15 -9.58
N HIS A 32 17.80 1.27 -10.30
CA HIS A 32 18.28 2.56 -9.79
C HIS A 32 17.37 3.18 -8.71
N GLY A 33 16.19 2.59 -8.49
CA GLY A 33 15.27 2.90 -7.39
C GLY A 33 15.59 2.19 -6.07
N LYS A 34 16.50 1.21 -6.05
CA LYS A 34 16.82 0.42 -4.84
C LYS A 34 17.31 1.25 -3.65
N SER A 35 17.92 2.41 -3.88
CA SER A 35 18.35 3.28 -2.77
C SER A 35 17.20 3.85 -1.93
N ILE A 36 15.95 3.81 -2.44
CA ILE A 36 14.75 4.27 -1.69
C ILE A 36 14.65 3.57 -0.35
N ALA A 37 15.01 2.29 -0.23
CA ALA A 37 14.95 1.57 1.04
C ALA A 37 15.77 2.25 2.15
N LYS A 38 16.89 2.89 1.79
CA LYS A 38 17.79 3.60 2.71
C LYS A 38 17.38 5.06 2.93
N GLU A 39 16.68 5.63 1.96
CA GLU A 39 16.19 7.02 2.00
C GLU A 39 14.78 7.15 2.58
N PHE A 40 14.07 6.03 2.77
CA PHE A 40 12.74 6.00 3.35
C PHE A 40 12.78 6.61 4.77
N PRO A 41 11.79 7.44 5.16
CA PRO A 41 11.82 8.09 6.46
C PRO A 41 11.89 7.08 7.60
N ASP A 42 12.63 7.42 8.65
CA ASP A 42 12.72 6.59 9.83
C ASP A 42 11.47 6.75 10.70
N LEU A 43 10.53 5.81 10.55
CA LEU A 43 9.24 5.82 11.21
C LEU A 43 9.22 4.72 12.29
N GLU A 44 9.83 5.00 13.43
CA GLU A 44 10.06 4.02 14.52
C GLU A 44 8.79 3.61 15.30
N LYS A 45 7.68 4.34 15.14
CA LYS A 45 6.42 4.03 15.83
C LYS A 45 5.43 3.40 14.87
N GLY A 46 4.68 2.42 15.37
CA GLY A 46 3.61 1.81 14.58
C GLY A 46 2.46 2.79 14.32
N GLY A 47 1.91 2.75 13.10
CA GLY A 47 0.86 3.66 12.65
C GLY A 47 0.96 3.93 11.16
N SER A 48 0.07 4.78 10.65
CA SER A 48 0.11 5.28 9.28
C SER A 48 0.44 6.77 9.30
N TYR A 49 1.47 7.16 8.56
CA TYR A 49 1.95 8.53 8.44
C TYR A 49 1.54 9.08 7.07
N PRO A 50 1.18 10.37 6.92
CA PRO A 50 0.85 10.92 5.61
C PRO A 50 2.05 10.91 4.65
N SER A 51 1.80 10.84 3.34
CA SER A 51 2.84 10.91 2.30
C SER A 51 3.46 12.29 2.11
N ASN A 52 2.88 13.35 2.68
CA ASN A 52 3.39 14.73 2.59
C ASN A 52 4.15 15.18 3.85
N LEU A 53 4.76 14.24 4.58
CA LEU A 53 5.70 14.56 5.65
C LEU A 53 6.81 15.49 5.13
N PRO A 54 7.23 16.51 5.89
CA PRO A 54 8.42 17.26 5.51
C PRO A 54 9.68 16.41 5.74
N GLY A 55 10.76 16.77 5.05
CA GLY A 55 12.05 16.04 5.15
C GLY A 55 12.12 14.75 4.34
N LEU A 56 11.08 14.40 3.56
CA LEU A 56 11.18 13.28 2.61
C LEU A 56 12.27 13.54 1.56
N SER A 57 13.02 12.49 1.23
CA SER A 57 14.01 12.56 0.14
C SER A 57 13.33 12.82 -1.20
N ASP A 58 14.06 13.39 -2.15
CA ASP A 58 13.51 13.67 -3.48
C ASP A 58 13.13 12.39 -4.23
N LYS A 59 13.86 11.29 -4.01
CA LYS A 59 13.51 9.99 -4.59
C LYS A 59 12.23 9.41 -3.98
N THR A 60 12.01 9.60 -2.68
CA THR A 60 10.75 9.19 -2.03
C THR A 60 9.57 10.02 -2.55
N LYS A 61 9.74 11.34 -2.69
CA LYS A 61 8.73 12.22 -3.30
C LYS A 61 8.43 11.83 -4.74
N GLN A 62 9.46 11.50 -5.52
CA GLN A 62 9.30 11.02 -6.88
C GLN A 62 8.48 9.72 -6.93
N LEU A 63 8.79 8.74 -6.06
CA LEU A 63 8.03 7.49 -6.00
C LEU A 63 6.55 7.74 -5.66
N ILE A 64 6.28 8.62 -4.71
CA ILE A 64 4.91 9.04 -4.35
C ILE A 64 4.20 9.64 -5.58
N SER A 65 4.85 10.58 -6.26
CA SER A 65 4.31 11.20 -7.47
C SER A 65 4.00 10.18 -8.58
N GLU A 66 4.87 9.18 -8.76
CA GLU A 66 4.67 8.13 -9.75
C GLU A 66 3.48 7.21 -9.42
N ILE A 67 3.31 6.78 -8.16
CA ILE A 67 2.13 5.97 -7.79
C ILE A 67 0.83 6.77 -7.81
N GLU A 68 0.87 8.07 -7.49
CA GLU A 68 -0.31 8.94 -7.47
C GLU A 68 -0.65 9.50 -8.87
N SER A 69 0.16 9.18 -9.89
CA SER A 69 0.03 9.70 -11.24
C SER A 69 -1.27 9.27 -11.94
N ASP A 70 -1.71 10.09 -12.90
CA ASP A 70 -2.87 9.74 -13.73
C ASP A 70 -2.62 8.50 -14.60
N ALA A 71 -1.39 8.25 -15.02
CA ALA A 71 -1.02 7.03 -15.74
C ALA A 71 -1.22 5.77 -14.87
N MET A 72 -0.83 5.83 -13.59
CA MET A 72 -1.12 4.74 -12.64
C MET A 72 -2.63 4.57 -12.46
N LYS A 73 -3.35 5.67 -12.28
CA LYS A 73 -4.81 5.65 -12.12
C LYS A 73 -5.51 5.00 -13.31
N GLU A 74 -5.12 5.35 -14.53
CA GLU A 74 -5.66 4.77 -15.77
C GLU A 74 -5.42 3.26 -15.81
N VAL A 75 -4.18 2.81 -15.58
CA VAL A 75 -3.84 1.39 -15.51
C VAL A 75 -4.71 0.66 -14.47
N LEU A 76 -4.83 1.18 -13.26
CA LEU A 76 -5.60 0.53 -12.20
C LEU A 76 -7.12 0.54 -12.48
N SER A 77 -7.64 1.62 -13.04
CA SER A 77 -9.02 1.77 -13.49
C SER A 77 -9.39 0.69 -14.52
N GLU A 78 -8.55 0.52 -15.55
CA GLU A 78 -8.73 -0.49 -16.59
C GLU A 78 -8.65 -1.91 -16.03
N LYS A 79 -7.61 -2.21 -15.23
CA LYS A 79 -7.37 -3.56 -14.71
C LYS A 79 -8.50 -4.07 -13.83
N PHE A 80 -9.09 -3.20 -13.00
CA PHE A 80 -10.17 -3.57 -12.09
C PHE A 80 -11.57 -3.25 -12.62
N GLN A 81 -11.66 -2.65 -13.81
CA GLN A 81 -12.91 -2.18 -14.41
C GLN A 81 -13.73 -1.34 -13.42
N VAL A 82 -13.10 -0.30 -12.88
CA VAL A 82 -13.70 0.62 -11.89
C VAL A 82 -13.52 2.07 -12.29
N ASP A 83 -14.51 2.91 -12.02
CA ASP A 83 -14.38 4.36 -12.18
C ASP A 83 -13.71 4.98 -10.94
N LEU A 84 -12.55 5.61 -11.16
CA LEU A 84 -11.78 6.31 -10.12
C LEU A 84 -11.93 7.85 -10.18
N SER A 85 -12.75 8.39 -11.09
CA SER A 85 -12.89 9.85 -11.30
C SER A 85 -13.44 10.59 -10.07
N ASN A 86 -14.39 9.99 -9.34
CA ASN A 86 -14.95 10.53 -8.10
C ASN A 86 -14.24 10.03 -6.82
N THR A 87 -12.93 9.78 -6.93
CA THR A 87 -12.11 9.37 -5.79
C THR A 87 -11.02 10.38 -5.47
N GLU A 88 -10.59 10.38 -4.22
CA GLU A 88 -9.42 11.08 -3.71
C GLU A 88 -8.35 10.04 -3.40
N VAL A 89 -7.10 10.39 -3.69
CA VAL A 89 -5.95 9.54 -3.38
C VAL A 89 -5.47 9.85 -1.96
N ILE A 90 -5.37 8.82 -1.14
CA ILE A 90 -4.81 8.90 0.20
C ILE A 90 -3.62 7.95 0.30
N THR A 91 -2.43 8.54 0.32
CA THR A 91 -1.18 7.80 0.48
C THR A 91 -0.64 7.94 1.89
N THR A 92 -0.23 6.81 2.46
CA THR A 92 0.39 6.74 3.77
C THR A 92 1.66 5.91 3.75
N LEU A 93 2.58 6.24 4.65
CA LEU A 93 3.83 5.56 4.90
C LEU A 93 3.74 4.80 6.22
N ARG A 94 4.34 3.62 6.29
CA ARG A 94 4.55 2.87 7.54
C ARG A 94 5.99 2.41 7.59
N GLY A 95 6.61 2.51 8.77
CA GLY A 95 7.96 1.98 8.99
C GLY A 95 8.08 0.93 10.09
N TYR A 96 7.10 0.81 10.98
CA TYR A 96 7.15 -0.11 12.11
C TYR A 96 5.86 -0.92 12.25
N SER A 97 6.00 -2.24 12.38
CA SER A 97 4.92 -3.18 12.69
C SER A 97 4.92 -3.52 14.18
N ARG A 98 3.75 -3.59 14.79
CA ARG A 98 3.56 -3.97 16.20
C ARG A 98 2.94 -5.36 16.27
N MET A 99 3.09 -6.05 17.40
CA MET A 99 2.46 -7.35 17.63
C MET A 99 0.92 -7.37 17.50
N LYS A 100 0.26 -6.21 17.62
CA LYS A 100 -1.20 -6.09 17.45
C LYS A 100 -1.66 -5.86 16.00
N ASP A 101 -0.72 -5.57 15.10
CA ASP A 101 -1.00 -5.37 13.68
C ASP A 101 -1.12 -6.73 12.97
N GLY A 102 -1.70 -6.75 11.76
CA GLY A 102 -1.83 -7.98 10.95
C GLY A 102 -3.15 -8.75 11.11
N LYS A 103 -4.08 -8.25 11.93
CA LYS A 103 -5.43 -8.82 12.06
C LYS A 103 -6.10 -9.00 10.70
N ILE A 104 -6.85 -10.09 10.55
CA ILE A 104 -7.70 -10.32 9.37
C ILE A 104 -8.79 -9.26 9.33
N HIS A 105 -8.94 -8.61 8.19
CA HIS A 105 -9.98 -7.62 7.95
C HIS A 105 -10.25 -7.44 6.45
N THR A 106 -11.35 -6.76 6.15
CA THR A 106 -11.56 -6.07 4.89
C THR A 106 -11.30 -4.59 5.07
N ASP A 107 -11.02 -3.92 3.97
CA ASP A 107 -10.85 -2.48 3.97
C ASP A 107 -12.20 -1.75 4.09
N SER A 108 -12.16 -0.49 4.55
CA SER A 108 -13.37 0.33 4.69
C SER A 108 -14.15 0.42 3.37
N LYS A 109 -15.48 0.30 3.44
CA LYS A 109 -16.42 0.46 2.29
C LYS A 109 -16.31 1.80 1.54
N SER A 110 -15.62 2.78 2.12
CA SER A 110 -15.29 4.06 1.48
C SER A 110 -14.18 3.96 0.43
N LYS A 111 -13.31 2.95 0.53
CA LYS A 111 -12.22 2.70 -0.42
C LYS A 111 -12.76 1.96 -1.64
N VAL A 112 -12.18 2.24 -2.81
CA VAL A 112 -12.47 1.55 -4.07
C VAL A 112 -11.36 0.56 -4.39
N LEU A 113 -10.11 1.02 -4.30
CA LEU A 113 -8.91 0.20 -4.50
C LEU A 113 -7.88 0.50 -3.41
N THR A 114 -7.07 -0.50 -3.10
CA THR A 114 -5.91 -0.40 -2.22
C THR A 114 -4.68 -0.89 -2.95
N PHE A 115 -3.63 -0.07 -2.95
CA PHE A 115 -2.30 -0.33 -3.50
C PHE A 115 -1.32 -0.36 -2.33
N LEU A 116 -0.56 -1.44 -2.17
CA LEU A 116 0.43 -1.61 -1.10
C LEU A 116 1.77 -2.06 -1.67
N LEU A 117 2.78 -1.22 -1.50
CA LEU A 117 4.15 -1.44 -1.95
C LEU A 117 5.08 -1.61 -0.75
N TYR A 118 5.86 -2.69 -0.74
CA TYR A 118 6.90 -2.95 0.24
C TYR A 118 8.25 -2.39 -0.18
N LEU A 119 8.98 -1.86 0.79
CA LEU A 119 10.26 -1.17 0.57
C LEU A 119 11.36 -1.68 1.51
N ASN A 120 11.23 -2.90 2.03
CA ASN A 120 12.24 -3.52 2.90
C ASN A 120 13.41 -4.04 2.07
N GLU A 121 14.62 -3.52 2.29
CA GLU A 121 15.84 -3.92 1.53
C GLU A 121 15.99 -5.45 1.47
N GLU A 122 15.78 -6.13 2.60
CA GLU A 122 15.63 -7.57 2.70
C GLU A 122 14.48 -7.91 3.66
N TRP A 123 13.86 -9.08 3.48
CA TRP A 123 12.85 -9.60 4.42
C TRP A 123 13.10 -11.08 4.71
N ASN A 124 13.89 -11.34 5.75
CA ASN A 124 14.31 -12.69 6.15
C ASN A 124 13.46 -13.22 7.31
N ASN A 125 12.14 -13.02 7.26
CA ASN A 125 11.20 -13.45 8.29
C ASN A 125 9.99 -14.13 7.64
N GLU A 126 9.60 -15.29 8.17
CA GLU A 126 8.41 -16.04 7.73
C GLU A 126 7.10 -15.33 8.12
N LYS A 127 7.16 -14.40 9.09
CA LYS A 127 6.03 -13.57 9.53
C LYS A 127 6.03 -12.21 8.85
N GLY A 128 4.91 -11.49 8.98
CA GLY A 128 4.73 -10.16 8.38
C GLY A 128 4.46 -10.17 6.88
N LEU A 129 4.33 -11.34 6.26
CA LEU A 129 3.96 -11.51 4.87
C LEU A 129 2.44 -11.34 4.73
N LEU A 130 2.00 -10.41 3.87
CA LEU A 130 0.57 -10.18 3.68
C LEU A 130 -0.04 -11.37 2.95
N ARG A 131 -1.16 -11.87 3.46
CA ARG A 131 -1.94 -12.92 2.83
C ARG A 131 -3.27 -12.35 2.35
N MET A 132 -3.60 -12.67 1.11
CA MET A 132 -4.95 -12.52 0.55
C MET A 132 -5.69 -13.81 0.90
N LEU A 133 -6.84 -13.72 1.57
CA LEU A 133 -7.46 -14.85 2.28
C LEU A 133 -8.79 -15.25 1.66
N LYS A 134 -9.15 -16.52 1.80
CA LYS A 134 -10.46 -17.02 1.35
C LYS A 134 -11.58 -16.72 2.34
N ASN A 135 -11.22 -16.50 3.61
CA ASN A 135 -12.14 -16.30 4.73
C ASN A 135 -11.60 -15.27 5.72
N ASP A 136 -12.39 -14.95 6.76
CA ASP A 136 -12.13 -13.89 7.74
C ASP A 136 -11.51 -14.37 9.06
N PHE A 137 -11.23 -15.67 9.21
CA PHE A 137 -10.85 -16.26 10.50
C PHE A 137 -9.55 -17.07 10.49
N ASP A 138 -9.05 -17.51 9.34
CA ASP A 138 -7.86 -18.35 9.22
C ASP A 138 -6.80 -17.75 8.29
N LEU A 139 -5.62 -17.47 8.84
CA LEU A 139 -4.48 -16.97 8.08
C LEU A 139 -3.85 -18.04 7.18
N GLU A 140 -4.05 -19.33 7.47
CA GLU A 140 -3.45 -20.43 6.69
C GLU A 140 -4.26 -20.79 5.44
N ASP A 141 -5.53 -20.42 5.38
CA ASP A 141 -6.37 -20.62 4.19
C ASP A 141 -6.28 -19.41 3.24
N PHE A 142 -5.08 -19.18 2.72
CA PHE A 142 -4.77 -18.07 1.82
C PHE A 142 -4.90 -18.45 0.32
N ILE A 143 -5.19 -17.43 -0.48
CA ILE A 143 -5.15 -17.45 -1.95
C ILE A 143 -3.72 -17.19 -2.42
N ARG A 144 -3.10 -16.15 -1.85
CA ARG A 144 -1.71 -15.77 -2.13
C ARG A 144 -1.06 -15.13 -0.91
N GLU A 145 0.20 -15.49 -0.67
CA GLU A 145 1.10 -14.78 0.25
C GLU A 145 2.00 -13.83 -0.56
N ILE A 146 2.13 -12.60 -0.08
CA ILE A 146 2.84 -11.50 -0.72
C ILE A 146 4.14 -11.28 0.05
N PRO A 147 5.30 -11.38 -0.61
CA PRO A 147 6.58 -11.07 0.02
C PRO A 147 6.58 -9.64 0.56
N ALA A 148 7.15 -9.44 1.74
CA ALA A 148 7.36 -8.09 2.27
C ALA A 148 8.70 -7.48 1.80
N SER A 149 9.38 -8.09 0.82
CA SER A 149 10.64 -7.60 0.26
C SER A 149 10.47 -6.38 -0.64
N PHE A 150 11.57 -5.70 -0.90
CA PHE A 150 11.63 -4.49 -1.72
C PHE A 150 10.97 -4.67 -3.10
N GLY A 151 10.09 -3.74 -3.48
CA GLY A 151 9.42 -3.76 -4.78
C GLY A 151 8.30 -4.80 -4.88
N SER A 152 7.94 -5.48 -3.79
CA SER A 152 6.76 -6.34 -3.75
C SER A 152 5.51 -5.48 -3.64
N LEU A 153 4.61 -5.65 -4.60
CA LEU A 153 3.37 -4.90 -4.75
C LEU A 153 2.18 -5.85 -4.70
N VAL A 154 1.13 -5.42 -4.01
CA VAL A 154 -0.23 -5.95 -4.19
C VAL A 154 -1.19 -4.80 -4.42
N VAL A 155 -2.14 -5.01 -5.33
CA VAL A 155 -3.28 -4.12 -5.51
C VAL A 155 -4.54 -4.95 -5.51
N PHE A 156 -5.57 -4.50 -4.79
CA PHE A 156 -6.84 -5.20 -4.75
C PHE A 156 -8.02 -4.22 -4.77
N LYS A 157 -9.13 -4.70 -5.36
CA LYS A 157 -10.42 -4.03 -5.30
C LYS A 157 -11.04 -4.28 -3.93
N VAL A 158 -11.53 -3.22 -3.31
CA VAL A 158 -12.19 -3.32 -2.01
C VAL A 158 -13.60 -3.87 -2.22
N THR A 159 -13.82 -5.08 -1.73
CA THR A 159 -15.10 -5.80 -1.76
C THR A 159 -15.48 -6.20 -0.34
N GLU A 160 -16.68 -6.76 -0.15
CA GLU A 160 -17.12 -7.23 1.18
C GLU A 160 -16.33 -8.45 1.68
N ASN A 161 -15.62 -9.14 0.78
CA ASN A 161 -14.89 -10.38 1.05
C ASN A 161 -13.39 -10.29 0.70
N CYS A 162 -12.84 -9.09 0.47
CA CYS A 162 -11.41 -8.89 0.22
C CYS A 162 -10.56 -9.06 1.50
N TRP A 163 -10.69 -10.23 2.14
CA TRP A 163 -10.05 -10.55 3.39
C TRP A 163 -8.54 -10.60 3.21
N HIS A 164 -7.84 -9.93 4.12
CA HIS A 164 -6.39 -9.93 4.15
C HIS A 164 -5.88 -9.74 5.57
N GLY A 165 -4.69 -10.26 5.81
CA GLY A 165 -4.03 -10.23 7.12
C GLY A 165 -2.59 -10.71 7.01
N PHE A 166 -1.87 -10.74 8.12
CA PHE A 166 -0.54 -11.34 8.17
C PHE A 166 -0.21 -11.82 9.58
N HIS A 167 0.65 -12.84 9.66
CA HIS A 167 1.22 -13.25 10.93
C HIS A 167 1.94 -12.09 11.61
N PRO A 168 1.55 -11.70 12.84
CA PRO A 168 2.12 -10.54 13.50
C PRO A 168 3.65 -10.62 13.62
N VAL A 169 4.28 -9.48 13.39
CA VAL A 169 5.72 -9.27 13.56
C VAL A 169 5.94 -7.92 14.21
N GLU A 170 6.93 -7.85 15.10
CA GLU A 170 7.38 -6.60 15.70
C GLU A 170 8.69 -6.17 15.05
N GLY A 171 8.78 -4.88 14.71
CA GLY A 171 10.00 -4.29 14.16
C GLY A 171 9.77 -3.54 12.85
N LYS A 172 10.89 -3.16 12.23
CA LYS A 172 10.90 -2.39 10.99
C LYS A 172 10.23 -3.16 9.86
N ARG A 173 9.20 -2.57 9.26
CA ARG A 173 8.44 -3.11 8.13
C ARG A 173 7.91 -1.96 7.28
N LEU A 174 8.68 -1.62 6.25
CA LEU A 174 8.50 -0.48 5.38
C LEU A 174 7.42 -0.76 4.34
N SER A 175 6.43 0.12 4.26
CA SER A 175 5.43 0.08 3.19
C SER A 175 4.89 1.46 2.86
N MET A 176 4.48 1.62 1.60
CA MET A 176 3.71 2.74 1.10
C MET A 176 2.35 2.21 0.66
N GLN A 177 1.29 2.77 1.22
CA GLN A 177 -0.08 2.38 0.91
C GLN A 177 -0.82 3.56 0.29
N MET A 178 -1.25 3.41 -0.96
CA MET A 178 -2.11 4.36 -1.67
C MET A 178 -3.53 3.78 -1.75
N ASN A 179 -4.53 4.59 -1.40
CA ASN A 179 -5.92 4.18 -1.45
C ASN A 179 -6.72 5.18 -2.29
N TYR A 180 -7.58 4.68 -3.18
CA TYR A 180 -8.60 5.50 -3.83
C TYR A 180 -9.86 5.49 -2.97
N VAL A 181 -10.23 6.64 -2.41
CA VAL A 181 -11.35 6.79 -1.47
C VAL A 181 -12.44 7.66 -2.09
N LYS A 182 -13.71 7.27 -1.98
CA LYS A 182 -14.82 8.09 -2.48
C LYS A 182 -14.83 9.47 -1.81
N LYS A 183 -14.84 10.55 -2.61
CA LYS A 183 -14.74 11.94 -2.13
C LYS A 183 -15.83 12.30 -1.12
N GLU A 184 -17.06 11.85 -1.37
CA GLU A 184 -18.23 12.14 -0.56
C GLU A 184 -18.31 11.34 0.76
N SER A 185 -17.35 10.44 1.00
CA SER A 185 -17.36 9.65 2.22
C SER A 185 -16.92 10.49 3.42
N ALA A 186 -17.64 10.36 4.54
CA ALA A 186 -17.20 10.92 5.83
C ALA A 186 -15.79 10.44 6.23
N ALA A 187 -15.40 9.25 5.75
CA ALA A 187 -14.05 8.72 5.90
C ALA A 187 -13.00 9.59 5.20
N SER A 188 -13.23 10.04 3.97
CA SER A 188 -12.30 10.93 3.27
C SER A 188 -12.03 12.20 4.08
N HIS A 189 -13.09 12.89 4.50
CA HIS A 189 -12.97 14.09 5.33
C HIS A 189 -12.20 13.82 6.63
N LYS A 190 -12.58 12.77 7.38
CA LYS A 190 -11.92 12.40 8.64
C LYS A 190 -10.44 12.07 8.44
N ILE A 191 -10.10 11.31 7.41
CA ILE A 191 -8.71 10.95 7.12
C ILE A 191 -7.92 12.21 6.79
N ARG A 192 -8.41 13.08 5.90
CA ARG A 192 -7.75 14.35 5.58
C ARG A 192 -7.49 15.22 6.81
N HIS A 193 -8.50 15.35 7.68
CA HIS A 193 -8.35 16.08 8.95
C HIS A 193 -7.36 15.39 9.91
N GLY A 194 -7.38 14.06 9.99
CA GLY A 194 -6.46 13.27 10.80
C GLY A 194 -5.00 13.36 10.32
N LEU A 195 -4.77 13.33 9.01
CA LEU A 195 -3.44 13.51 8.42
C LEU A 195 -2.92 14.94 8.70
N SER A 196 -3.79 15.95 8.57
CA SER A 196 -3.44 17.34 8.91
C SER A 196 -3.10 17.53 10.39
N SER A 197 -3.88 16.94 11.30
CA SER A 197 -3.63 17.05 12.75
C SER A 197 -2.39 16.28 13.18
N PHE A 198 -2.13 15.13 12.56
CA PHE A 198 -0.92 14.36 12.79
C PHE A 198 0.33 15.15 12.42
N LEU A 199 0.35 15.80 11.25
CA LEU A 199 1.44 16.70 10.85
C LEU A 199 1.65 17.80 11.90
N LYS A 200 0.59 18.48 12.33
CA LYS A 200 0.69 19.54 13.36
C LYS A 200 1.32 19.03 14.66
N LYS A 201 1.02 17.79 15.07
CA LYS A 201 1.58 17.18 16.29
C LYS A 201 3.07 16.82 16.17
N LEU A 202 3.59 16.60 14.97
CA LEU A 202 5.03 16.37 14.78
C LEU A 202 5.85 17.67 14.87
N PHE A 203 5.23 18.83 14.67
CA PHE A 203 5.90 20.14 14.67
C PHE A 203 5.51 21.05 15.85
N SER A 204 4.69 20.55 16.78
CA SER A 204 4.35 21.22 18.03
C SER A 204 4.95 20.47 19.20
#